data_AF-A0A9W8TKC7-F1
#
_entry.id   AF-A0A9W8TKC7-F1
#
_cell.length_a   1.000
_cell.length_b   1.000
_cell.length_c   1.000
_cell.angle_alpha   90.00
_cell.angle_beta   90.00
_cell.angle_gamma   90.00
#
_symmetry.space_group_name_H-M   'P 1'
#
loop_
_entity.id
_entity.type
_entity.pdbx_description
1 polymer ?
#
loop_
_entity_poly.entity_id
_entity_poly.type
_entity_poly.pdbx_seq_one_letter_code
_entity_poly.pdbx_strand_id
1 'polypeptide(L)'
;MATSWPQQTAWPTEVREHATHLSKYLQDALRCVEQAQDQPIPANLVKSMILGMASLVAKVINMADVRSISETLNIIQTQVKIEANITALTLYEIKDDMERTATKLRSSTRDSSSEDRFFSARVIRQRKPTEAMLPLSSDSTSHDVR
;
A
#
# COMPACT_ATOMS: atom_id res chain seq x y z
N MET A 1 49.33 -39.72 33.74
CA MET A 1 49.20 -39.41 32.29
C MET A 1 48.43 -38.11 32.18
N ALA A 2 48.87 -37.14 31.38
CA ALA A 2 48.15 -35.87 31.22
C ALA A 2 46.83 -36.14 30.47
N THR A 3 45.70 -35.70 31.03
CA THR A 3 44.41 -35.78 30.36
C THR A 3 44.47 -34.91 29.10
N SER A 4 44.13 -35.50 27.94
CA SER A 4 44.13 -34.77 26.67
C SER A 4 42.94 -33.81 26.67
N TRP A 5 43.21 -32.52 26.86
CA TRP A 5 42.21 -31.46 26.75
C TRP A 5 41.56 -31.44 25.36
N PRO A 6 40.27 -31.04 25.25
CA PRO A 6 39.61 -30.91 23.96
C PRO A 6 40.35 -29.89 23.09
N GLN A 7 40.55 -30.23 21.82
CA GLN A 7 41.31 -29.38 20.90
C GLN A 7 40.55 -28.11 20.54
N GLN A 8 41.31 -27.03 20.39
CA GLN A 8 40.79 -25.76 19.91
C GLN A 8 40.28 -25.93 18.47
N THR A 9 39.00 -25.66 18.26
CA THR A 9 38.33 -25.81 16.97
C THR A 9 37.85 -24.45 16.46
N ALA A 10 37.73 -24.31 15.14
CA ALA A 10 37.07 -23.14 14.55
C ALA A 10 35.58 -23.15 14.95
N TRP A 11 35.09 -22.03 15.48
CA TRP A 11 33.71 -21.93 15.94
C TRP A 11 32.72 -21.91 14.76
N PRO A 12 31.58 -22.61 14.85
CA PRO A 12 30.57 -22.60 13.80
C PRO A 12 29.95 -21.22 13.59
N THR A 13 29.55 -20.91 12.35
CA THR A 13 28.89 -19.64 12.02
C THR A 13 27.42 -19.64 12.42
N GLU A 14 26.72 -20.77 12.28
CA GLU A 14 25.30 -20.90 12.58
C GLU A 14 25.02 -21.00 14.08
N VAL A 15 24.02 -20.27 14.60
CA VAL A 15 23.74 -20.17 16.04
C VAL A 15 23.40 -21.52 16.68
N ARG A 16 22.59 -22.33 15.98
CA ARG A 16 22.18 -23.66 16.46
C ARG A 16 23.37 -24.62 16.54
N GLU A 17 24.22 -24.61 15.53
CA GLU A 17 25.44 -25.43 15.48
C GLU A 17 26.48 -24.94 16.49
N HIS A 18 26.55 -23.62 16.70
CA HIS A 18 27.42 -23.00 17.68
C HIS A 18 27.02 -23.38 19.11
N ALA A 19 25.72 -23.32 19.44
CA ALA A 19 25.23 -23.71 20.76
C ALA A 19 25.48 -25.19 21.08
N THR A 20 25.24 -26.07 20.10
CA THR A 20 25.47 -27.51 20.25
C THR A 20 26.96 -27.85 20.36
N HIS A 21 27.82 -27.24 19.53
CA HIS A 21 29.28 -27.40 19.64
C HIS A 21 29.82 -26.86 20.96
N LEU A 22 29.41 -25.67 21.38
CA LEU A 22 29.84 -25.07 22.64
C LEU A 22 29.39 -25.92 23.83
N SER A 23 28.15 -26.42 23.83
CA SER A 23 27.64 -27.29 24.90
C SER A 23 28.47 -28.57 25.03
N LYS A 24 28.74 -29.25 23.91
CA LYS A 24 29.58 -30.45 23.89
C LYS A 24 31.01 -30.15 24.37
N TYR A 25 31.61 -29.08 23.87
CA TYR A 25 32.96 -28.67 24.25
C TYR A 25 33.08 -28.33 25.74
N LEU A 26 32.10 -27.64 26.31
CA LEU A 26 32.08 -27.33 27.75
C LEU A 26 31.86 -28.57 28.62
N GLN A 27 31.03 -29.52 28.17
CA GLN A 27 30.86 -30.80 28.88
C GLN A 27 32.14 -31.65 28.86
N ASP A 28 32.81 -31.71 27.70
CA ASP A 28 34.10 -32.40 27.57
C ASP A 28 35.16 -31.75 28.46
N ALA A 29 35.22 -30.42 28.47
CA ALA A 29 36.14 -29.69 29.32
C ALA A 29 35.84 -29.84 30.81
N LEU A 30 34.57 -29.81 31.21
CA LEU A 30 34.18 -30.03 32.61
C LEU A 30 34.65 -31.40 33.09
N ARG A 31 34.44 -32.44 32.28
CA ARG A 31 34.95 -33.79 32.57
C ARG A 31 36.47 -33.84 32.69
N CYS A 32 37.18 -33.11 31.81
CA CYS A 32 38.64 -33.00 31.90
C CYS A 32 39.08 -32.28 33.18
N VAL A 33 38.38 -31.22 33.62
CA VAL A 33 38.65 -30.52 34.88
C VAL A 33 38.42 -31.44 36.08
N GLU A 34 37.30 -32.16 36.11
CA GLU A 34 36.97 -33.13 37.17
C GLU A 34 38.03 -34.24 37.27
N GLN A 35 38.58 -34.66 36.14
CA GLN A 35 39.65 -35.68 36.08
C GLN A 35 41.05 -35.11 36.34
N ALA A 36 41.25 -33.80 36.15
CA ALA A 36 42.54 -33.13 36.29
C ALA A 36 42.95 -32.92 37.75
N GLN A 37 42.01 -32.99 38.71
CA GLN A 37 42.21 -32.69 40.13
C GLN A 37 42.91 -31.34 40.33
N ASP A 38 44.24 -31.34 40.51
CA ASP A 38 45.09 -30.15 40.76
C ASP A 38 45.93 -29.70 39.54
N GLN A 39 45.73 -30.31 38.36
CA GLN A 39 46.47 -29.89 37.17
C GLN A 39 46.01 -28.51 36.68
N PRO A 40 46.95 -27.58 36.39
CA PRO A 40 46.61 -26.27 35.88
C PRO A 40 45.96 -26.34 34.49
N ILE A 41 44.85 -25.62 34.32
CA ILE A 41 44.11 -25.57 33.06
C ILE A 41 44.86 -24.64 32.09
N PRO A 42 45.09 -25.04 30.82
CA PRO A 42 45.74 -24.18 29.83
C PRO A 42 44.95 -22.89 29.58
N ALA A 43 45.60 -21.73 29.69
CA ALA A 43 44.96 -20.42 29.51
C ALA A 43 44.32 -20.24 28.11
N ASN A 44 44.92 -20.81 27.07
CA ASN A 44 44.37 -20.78 25.71
C ASN A 44 43.01 -21.47 25.62
N LEU A 45 42.80 -22.54 26.39
CA LEU A 45 41.56 -23.28 26.44
C LEU A 45 40.45 -22.43 27.06
N VAL A 46 40.73 -21.82 28.22
CA VAL A 46 39.81 -20.91 28.92
C VAL A 46 39.45 -19.72 28.05
N LYS A 47 40.43 -19.13 27.36
CA LYS A 47 40.22 -18.05 26.41
C LYS A 47 39.27 -18.46 25.28
N SER A 48 39.44 -19.67 24.74
CA SER A 48 38.56 -20.20 23.69
C SER A 48 37.13 -20.38 24.20
N MET A 49 36.93 -20.92 25.40
CA MET A 49 35.59 -21.06 26.02
C MET A 49 34.89 -19.72 26.20
N ILE A 50 35.60 -18.73 26.74
CA ILE A 50 35.07 -17.38 26.96
C ILE A 50 34.68 -16.75 25.62
N LEU A 51 35.53 -16.88 24.59
CA LEU A 51 35.23 -16.35 23.26
C LEU A 51 34.01 -17.03 22.62
N GLY A 52 33.90 -18.36 22.71
CA GLY A 52 32.74 -19.09 22.19
C GLY A 52 31.45 -18.69 22.90
N MET A 53 31.48 -18.57 24.22
CA MET A 53 30.32 -18.17 25.02
C MET A 53 29.89 -16.72 24.74
N ALA A 54 30.85 -15.79 24.66
CA ALA A 54 30.60 -14.40 24.30
C ALA A 54 30.04 -14.27 22.87
N SER A 55 30.57 -15.06 21.92
CA SER A 55 30.07 -15.09 20.54
C SER A 55 28.64 -15.59 20.47
N LEU A 56 28.30 -16.66 21.21
CA LEU A 56 26.93 -17.17 21.26
C LEU A 56 25.97 -16.16 21.88
N VAL A 57 26.32 -15.55 23.01
CA VAL A 57 25.50 -14.51 23.66
C VAL A 57 25.28 -13.33 22.72
N ALA A 58 26.33 -12.85 22.05
CA ALA A 58 26.22 -11.79 21.06
C ALA A 58 25.30 -12.21 19.91
N LYS A 59 25.41 -13.44 19.39
CA LYS A 59 24.53 -13.95 18.34
C LYS A 59 23.06 -14.02 18.77
N VAL A 60 22.80 -14.46 20.01
CA VAL A 60 21.44 -14.56 20.55
C VAL A 60 20.83 -13.18 20.79
N ILE A 61 21.60 -12.23 21.33
CA ILE A 61 21.15 -10.85 21.53
C ILE A 61 20.90 -10.15 20.18
N ASN A 62 21.78 -10.36 19.20
CA ASN A 62 21.63 -9.78 17.86
C ASN A 62 20.59 -10.51 16.97
N MET A 63 20.11 -11.68 17.38
CA MET A 63 18.96 -12.35 16.77
C MET A 63 17.61 -11.76 17.20
N ALA A 64 17.60 -10.80 18.14
CA ALA A 64 16.42 -10.02 18.47
C ALA A 64 15.86 -9.36 17.19
N ASP A 65 14.61 -9.49 16.82
CA ASP A 65 13.52 -10.36 17.26
C ASP A 65 12.68 -10.55 16.00
N VAL A 66 12.89 -11.66 15.28
CA VAL A 66 12.16 -11.93 14.03
C VAL A 66 10.64 -11.91 14.25
N ARG A 67 10.16 -12.17 15.47
CA ARG A 67 8.75 -12.05 15.81
C ARG A 67 8.33 -10.58 15.90
N SER A 68 9.11 -9.72 16.56
CA SER A 68 8.89 -8.27 16.55
C SER A 68 8.93 -7.69 15.13
N ILE A 69 9.85 -8.14 14.28
CA ILE A 69 9.91 -7.72 12.86
C ILE A 69 8.66 -8.20 12.12
N SER A 70 8.27 -9.46 12.28
CA SER A 70 7.07 -10.03 11.66
C SER A 70 5.78 -9.35 12.14
N GLU A 71 5.70 -9.01 13.42
CA GLU A 71 4.56 -8.33 14.02
C GLU A 71 4.48 -6.88 13.51
N THR A 72 5.60 -6.17 13.50
CA THR A 72 5.70 -4.83 12.91
C THR A 72 5.30 -4.86 11.43
N LEU A 73 5.75 -5.86 10.68
CA LEU A 73 5.42 -6.01 9.26
C LEU A 73 3.93 -6.32 9.05
N ASN A 74 3.33 -7.14 9.90
CA ASN A 74 1.89 -7.42 9.86
C ASN A 74 1.05 -6.18 10.25
N ILE A 75 1.49 -5.40 11.24
CA ILE A 75 0.86 -4.12 11.60
C ILE A 75 0.94 -3.15 10.41
N ILE A 76 2.10 -3.00 9.78
CA ILE A 76 2.25 -2.14 8.59
C ILE A 76 1.35 -2.62 7.45
N GLN A 77 1.32 -3.93 7.18
CA GLN A 77 0.49 -4.48 6.11
C GLN A 77 -1.01 -4.26 6.35
N THR A 78 -1.47 -4.44 7.60
CA THR A 78 -2.87 -4.18 7.97
C THR A 78 -3.21 -2.70 7.86
N GLN A 79 -2.33 -1.80 8.30
CA GLN A 79 -2.49 -0.36 8.18
C GLN A 79 -2.63 0.07 6.72
N VAL A 80 -1.72 -0.39 5.85
CA VAL A 80 -1.74 -0.09 4.40
C VAL A 80 -3.03 -0.59 3.75
N LYS A 81 -3.52 -1.77 4.15
CA LYS A 81 -4.77 -2.32 3.63
C LYS A 81 -5.99 -1.51 4.06
N ILE A 82 -6.01 -1.03 5.30
CA ILE A 82 -7.07 -0.14 5.80
C ILE A 82 -7.07 1.17 5.02
N GLU A 83 -5.90 1.80 4.85
CA GLU A 83 -5.77 3.07 4.14
C GLU A 83 -6.16 2.95 2.66
N ALA A 84 -5.77 1.85 2.00
CA ALA A 84 -6.19 1.55 0.63
C ALA A 84 -7.72 1.39 0.52
N ASN A 85 -8.35 0.69 1.47
CA ASN A 85 -9.80 0.54 1.51
C ASN A 85 -10.52 1.88 1.75
N ILE A 86 -10.02 2.71 2.68
CA ILE A 86 -10.56 4.06 2.92
C ILE A 86 -10.45 4.89 1.63
N THR A 87 -9.30 4.86 0.97
CA THR A 87 -9.08 5.59 -0.28
C THR A 87 -10.00 5.10 -1.41
N ALA A 88 -10.24 3.79 -1.50
CA ALA A 88 -11.18 3.24 -2.47
C ALA A 88 -12.62 3.73 -2.20
N LEU A 89 -13.07 3.69 -0.94
CA LEU A 89 -14.40 4.16 -0.54
C LEU A 89 -14.60 5.65 -0.83
N THR A 90 -13.63 6.49 -0.49
CA THR A 90 -13.73 7.93 -0.77
C THR A 90 -13.79 8.22 -2.27
N LEU A 91 -13.05 7.47 -3.09
CA LEU A 91 -13.16 7.59 -4.56
C LEU A 91 -14.54 7.17 -5.09
N TYR A 92 -15.14 6.13 -4.51
CA TYR A 92 -16.51 5.72 -4.86
C TYR A 92 -17.54 6.79 -4.48
N GLU A 93 -17.43 7.37 -3.30
CA GLU A 93 -18.32 8.45 -2.83
C GLU A 93 -18.19 9.69 -3.72
N ILE A 94 -16.96 10.13 -4.03
CA ILE A 94 -16.70 11.25 -4.94
C ILE A 94 -17.31 10.99 -6.31
N LYS A 95 -17.19 9.76 -6.83
CA LYS A 95 -17.77 9.37 -8.10
C LYS A 95 -19.30 9.46 -8.08
N ASP A 96 -19.95 8.91 -7.05
CA ASP A 96 -21.41 8.93 -6.91
C ASP A 96 -21.93 10.36 -6.79
N ASP A 97 -21.30 11.20 -5.98
CA ASP A 97 -21.64 12.62 -5.86
C ASP A 97 -21.46 13.39 -7.18
N MET A 98 -20.41 13.05 -7.95
CA MET A 98 -20.21 13.62 -9.28
C MET A 98 -21.31 13.20 -10.26
N GLU A 99 -21.74 11.93 -10.27
CA GLU A 99 -22.84 11.44 -11.10
C GLU A 99 -24.17 12.10 -10.71
N ARG A 100 -24.45 12.24 -9.41
CA ARG A 100 -25.61 12.97 -8.88
C ARG A 100 -25.60 14.45 -9.28
N THR A 101 -24.43 15.09 -9.21
CA THR A 101 -24.29 16.50 -9.60
C THR A 101 -24.48 16.67 -11.10
N ALA A 102 -23.91 15.78 -11.92
CA ALA A 102 -24.05 15.80 -13.38
C ALA A 102 -25.51 15.56 -13.82
N THR A 103 -26.21 14.63 -13.19
CA THR A 103 -27.63 14.36 -13.47
C THR A 103 -28.52 15.54 -13.07
N LYS A 104 -28.29 16.16 -11.90
CA LYS A 104 -29.00 17.36 -11.43
C LYS A 104 -28.78 18.57 -12.34
N LEU A 105 -27.54 18.79 -12.80
CA LEU A 105 -27.23 19.81 -13.81
C LEU A 105 -28.01 19.55 -15.10
N ARG A 106 -27.98 18.31 -15.61
CA ARG A 106 -28.65 17.95 -16.86
C ARG A 106 -30.17 18.07 -16.79
N SER A 107 -30.81 17.78 -15.66
CA SER A 107 -32.24 18.03 -15.48
C SER A 107 -32.52 19.53 -15.42
N SER A 108 -31.75 20.30 -14.65
CA SER A 108 -31.91 21.76 -14.54
C SER A 108 -31.73 22.48 -15.89
N THR A 109 -30.76 22.09 -16.73
CA THR A 109 -30.58 22.62 -18.09
C THR A 109 -31.73 22.24 -19.03
N ARG A 110 -32.34 21.06 -18.85
CA ARG A 110 -33.50 20.63 -19.64
C ARG A 110 -34.77 21.37 -19.25
N ASP A 111 -34.96 21.65 -17.97
CA ASP A 111 -36.11 22.39 -17.46
C ASP A 111 -36.04 23.86 -17.91
N SER A 112 -34.89 24.51 -17.75
CA SER A 112 -34.66 25.89 -18.23
C SER A 112 -34.77 26.01 -19.75
N SER A 113 -34.26 25.05 -20.54
CA SER A 113 -34.44 25.03 -22.01
C SER A 113 -35.89 24.76 -22.43
N SER A 114 -36.67 24.07 -21.60
CA SER A 114 -38.10 23.88 -21.85
C SER A 114 -38.86 25.16 -21.55
N GLU A 115 -38.57 25.84 -20.44
CA GLU A 115 -39.11 27.17 -20.12
C GLU A 115 -38.80 28.19 -21.23
N ASP A 116 -37.56 28.29 -21.69
CA ASP A 116 -37.18 29.21 -22.78
C ASP A 116 -37.91 28.92 -24.10
N ARG A 117 -38.14 27.64 -24.42
CA ARG A 117 -38.94 27.23 -25.59
C ARG A 117 -40.43 27.56 -25.41
N PHE A 118 -40.98 27.42 -24.20
CA PHE A 118 -42.34 27.84 -23.89
C PHE A 118 -42.51 29.36 -23.96
N PHE A 119 -41.54 30.13 -23.45
CA PHE A 119 -41.52 31.59 -23.60
C PHE A 119 -41.45 32.00 -25.08
N SER A 120 -40.55 31.40 -25.85
CA SER A 120 -40.42 31.66 -27.29
C SER A 120 -41.70 31.31 -28.07
N ALA A 121 -42.32 30.16 -27.80
CA ALA A 121 -43.58 29.76 -28.44
C ALA A 121 -44.76 30.67 -28.05
N ARG A 122 -44.81 31.14 -26.81
CA ARG A 122 -45.85 32.07 -26.32
C ARG A 122 -45.71 33.46 -26.97
N VAL A 123 -44.48 33.94 -27.15
CA VAL A 123 -44.19 35.20 -27.88
C VAL A 123 -44.59 35.10 -29.35
N ILE A 124 -44.32 33.96 -30.01
CA ILE A 124 -44.73 33.74 -31.41
C ILE A 124 -46.26 33.67 -31.53
N ARG A 125 -46.96 33.01 -30.60
CA ARG A 125 -48.43 32.87 -30.64
C ARG A 125 -49.19 34.18 -30.36
N GLN A 126 -48.57 35.14 -29.66
CA GLN A 126 -49.12 36.49 -29.45
C GLN A 126 -48.92 37.40 -30.67
N ARG A 127 -48.07 37.04 -31.64
CA ARG A 127 -47.95 37.72 -32.94
C ARG A 127 -48.89 37.08 -33.96
N LYS A 128 -50.18 37.40 -33.87
CA LYS A 128 -51.15 37.11 -34.95
C LYS A 128 -50.86 38.08 -36.12
N PRO A 129 -50.66 37.63 -37.37
CA PRO A 129 -50.55 38.55 -38.50
C PRO A 129 -51.97 39.00 -38.87
N THR A 130 -52.28 40.27 -38.62
CA THR A 130 -53.45 40.95 -39.19
C THR A 130 -52.95 41.85 -40.31
N GLU A 131 -52.82 41.30 -41.51
CA GLU A 131 -52.74 42.03 -42.78
C GLU A 131 -53.33 41.07 -43.83
N ALA A 132 -54.46 41.34 -44.49
CA ALA A 132 -54.85 42.47 -45.34
C ALA A 132 -55.11 41.84 -46.72
N MET A 133 -56.37 41.95 -47.13
CA MET A 133 -56.94 41.38 -48.34
C MET A 133 -56.29 42.01 -49.58
N LEU A 134 -55.68 41.21 -50.44
CA LEU A 134 -55.16 41.60 -51.76
C LEU A 134 -56.30 42.11 -52.67
N PRO A 135 -56.12 43.17 -53.47
CA PRO A 135 -56.93 43.39 -54.65
C PRO A 135 -56.34 42.67 -55.87
N LEU A 136 -57.25 42.09 -56.66
CA LEU A 136 -57.06 41.46 -57.96
C LEU A 136 -56.50 42.41 -59.02
N SER A 137 -55.70 41.83 -59.92
CA SER A 137 -55.62 42.02 -61.38
C SER A 137 -56.00 43.37 -61.99
N SER A 138 -55.12 43.93 -62.82
CA SER A 138 -55.06 43.57 -64.25
C SER A 138 -54.05 44.46 -64.98
N ASP A 139 -53.18 43.78 -65.72
CA ASP A 139 -52.23 44.31 -66.70
C ASP A 139 -52.98 44.96 -67.87
N SER A 140 -52.46 46.04 -68.44
CA SER A 140 -52.96 46.61 -69.69
C SER A 140 -51.83 47.16 -70.55
N THR A 141 -51.54 46.34 -71.56
CA THR A 141 -51.44 46.73 -72.97
C THR A 141 -50.18 47.48 -73.41
N SER A 142 -49.27 46.65 -73.91
CA SER A 142 -48.26 46.96 -74.92
C SER A 142 -48.89 47.51 -76.21
N HIS A 143 -48.31 48.59 -76.73
CA HIS A 143 -48.47 49.14 -78.08
C HIS A 143 -47.11 49.73 -78.47
N ASP A 144 -46.62 49.77 -79.70
CA ASP A 144 -46.54 48.84 -80.82
C ASP A 144 -45.54 49.49 -81.81
N VAL A 145 -44.86 48.68 -82.62
CA VAL A 145 -44.40 48.94 -84.01
C VAL A 145 -43.42 50.08 -84.37
N ARG A 146 -42.34 49.60 -85.02
CA ARG A 146 -41.42 50.16 -86.06
C ARG A 146 -40.38 51.22 -85.71
#